data_AF-A0A947JM97-F1
#
_entry.id   AF-A0A947JM97-F1
#
_cell.length_a   1.000
_cell.length_b   1.000
_cell.length_c   1.000
_cell.angle_alpha   90.00
_cell.angle_beta   90.00
_cell.angle_gamma   90.00
#
_symmetry.space_group_name_H-M   'P 1'
#
loop_
_entity.id
_entity.type
_entity.pdbx_description
1 polymer ?
#
loop_
_entity_poly.entity_id
_entity_poly.type
_entity_poly.pdbx_seq_one_letter_code
_entity_poly.pdbx_strand_id
1 'polypeptide(L)'
;MDLSNIPEREDILKLRIFPMSLEEIRKLDVRDIRRVETFDRLFVTFLDPEFFCEMGDSVEIINTLTPIVGELETDFPDLHKKYQDLLLYGEIITIPVRTSDQVQALLESSLVRAIEWKIDVRKVLNTYFVFHKFPFDLLGDDRAKLLKGIQNNKERIGNNQLETERGNKRDPLVENWIRDFISFFDRPGLKNPLDEINYMSHSKKVAGLDPKEKEILKEVIRIYDYANFPTPLNVTPTDHVMFEEPNQEEPVLTKSVPMPVPAKDPEVQRTKLIEEFLGSEEDRDRIHKEETNLEQVSNEGLRPVIEIFVEAVHQKDKYKAIAALRVAAEKGDLLVELKNNQRVSTLAKEILQDKYKPETMADFQRNGFTASYLSVFLQHVFKEKMGLDDAESARFGVQLENILAEKGHAEVQGMVYGDLASGKYAWQEVKDEGVRLSIPEQGK
;
A
#
# COMPACT_ATOMS: atom_id res chain seq x y z
N MET A 1 3.69 35.18 0.42
CA MET A 1 4.31 33.87 0.75
C MET A 1 4.61 33.11 -0.55
N ASP A 2 5.53 32.14 -0.54
CA ASP A 2 5.86 31.29 -1.70
C ASP A 2 5.62 29.83 -1.31
N LEU A 3 4.90 29.07 -2.15
CA LEU A 3 4.61 27.65 -1.94
C LEU A 3 5.86 26.77 -1.99
N SER A 4 6.97 27.27 -2.55
CA SER A 4 8.27 26.58 -2.46
C SER A 4 8.82 26.52 -1.03
N ASN A 5 8.27 27.32 -0.11
CA ASN A 5 8.67 27.38 1.29
C ASN A 5 7.43 27.51 2.19
N ILE A 6 6.63 26.45 2.23
CA ILE A 6 5.46 26.36 3.11
C ILE A 6 5.96 26.44 4.57
N PRO A 7 5.60 27.49 5.33
CA PRO A 7 6.02 27.61 6.71
C PRO A 7 5.44 26.49 7.56
N GLU A 8 6.17 26.05 8.58
CA GLU A 8 5.60 25.12 9.56
C GLU A 8 4.38 25.76 10.24
N ARG A 9 3.43 24.93 10.68
CA ARG A 9 2.17 25.39 11.28
C ARG A 9 2.39 26.39 12.41
N GLU A 10 3.43 26.18 13.22
CA GLU A 10 3.78 27.08 14.33
C GLU A 10 4.16 28.48 13.87
N ASP A 11 4.75 28.60 12.67
CA ASP A 11 5.13 29.88 12.10
C ASP A 11 3.93 30.61 11.49
N ILE A 12 2.98 29.88 10.91
CA ILE A 12 1.71 30.44 10.42
C ILE A 12 0.93 31.09 11.57
N LEU A 13 0.87 30.42 12.72
CA LEU A 13 0.19 30.96 13.91
C LEU A 13 0.83 32.26 14.44
N LYS A 14 2.14 32.46 14.21
CA LYS A 14 2.84 33.71 14.60
C LYS A 14 2.49 34.89 13.69
N LEU A 15 2.04 34.64 12.46
CA LEU A 15 1.73 35.70 11.49
C LEU A 15 0.45 36.47 11.81
N ARG A 16 -0.40 35.98 12.73
CA ARG A 16 -1.70 36.59 13.09
C ARG A 16 -2.62 36.83 11.88
N ILE A 17 -2.50 35.99 10.86
CA ILE A 17 -3.35 36.00 9.67
C ILE A 17 -4.45 34.98 9.91
N PHE A 18 -5.69 35.40 9.84
CA PHE A 18 -6.85 34.52 10.02
C PHE A 18 -7.30 33.94 8.69
N PRO A 19 -7.63 32.64 8.63
CA PRO A 19 -8.20 32.04 7.43
C PRO A 19 -9.49 32.79 7.05
N MET A 20 -9.78 32.83 5.75
CA MET A 20 -11.09 33.27 5.27
C MET A 20 -12.10 32.14 5.35
N SER A 21 -13.33 32.49 5.77
CA SER A 21 -14.47 31.59 5.68
C SER A 21 -14.95 31.44 4.25
N LEU A 22 -15.67 30.36 3.97
CA LEU A 22 -16.31 30.14 2.66
C LEU A 22 -17.25 31.31 2.28
N GLU A 23 -17.98 31.88 3.25
CA GLU A 23 -18.86 33.03 3.01
C GLU A 23 -18.11 34.32 2.65
N GLU A 24 -16.91 34.53 3.21
CA GLU A 24 -16.04 35.64 2.80
C GLU A 24 -15.54 35.41 1.37
N ILE A 25 -15.08 34.19 1.08
CA ILE A 25 -14.53 33.82 -0.24
C ILE A 25 -15.58 33.98 -1.35
N ARG A 26 -16.83 33.56 -1.10
CA ARG A 26 -17.96 33.73 -2.04
C ARG A 26 -18.26 35.19 -2.40
N LYS A 27 -17.81 36.15 -1.59
CA LYS A 27 -18.04 37.60 -1.80
C LYS A 27 -16.86 38.30 -2.46
N LEU A 28 -15.73 37.61 -2.65
CA LEU A 28 -14.54 38.20 -3.28
C LEU A 28 -14.83 38.57 -4.73
N ASP A 29 -14.28 39.71 -5.15
CA ASP A 29 -14.19 40.10 -6.57
C ASP A 29 -12.73 40.26 -7.02
N VAL A 30 -12.53 40.59 -8.30
CA VAL A 30 -11.19 40.78 -8.89
C VAL A 30 -10.39 41.88 -8.19
N ARG A 31 -11.04 42.89 -7.60
CA ARG A 31 -10.36 43.98 -6.87
C ARG A 31 -9.90 43.53 -5.51
N ASP A 32 -10.62 42.60 -4.88
CA ASP A 32 -10.24 42.04 -3.58
C ASP A 32 -9.01 41.14 -3.69
N ILE A 33 -8.95 40.25 -4.68
CA ILE A 33 -7.80 39.35 -4.88
C ILE A 33 -6.53 40.07 -5.36
N ARG A 34 -6.62 41.35 -5.76
CA ARG A 34 -5.44 42.18 -6.04
C ARG A 34 -4.69 42.62 -4.77
N ARG A 35 -5.33 42.51 -3.60
CA ARG A 35 -4.72 42.90 -2.32
C ARG A 35 -3.82 41.79 -1.79
N VAL A 36 -2.64 42.16 -1.32
CA VAL A 36 -1.66 41.21 -0.76
C VAL A 36 -2.24 40.48 0.45
N GLU A 37 -3.01 41.18 1.27
CA GLU A 37 -3.66 40.63 2.46
C GLU A 37 -4.67 39.53 2.11
N THR A 38 -5.38 39.67 0.97
CA THR A 38 -6.32 38.65 0.49
C THR A 38 -5.59 37.39 0.07
N PHE A 39 -4.46 37.52 -0.63
CA PHE A 39 -3.62 36.37 -0.99
C PHE A 39 -3.10 35.66 0.25
N ASP A 40 -2.56 36.40 1.21
CA ASP A 40 -2.01 35.84 2.43
C ASP A 40 -3.08 35.13 3.27
N ARG A 41 -4.31 35.68 3.35
CA ARG A 41 -5.43 35.00 4.01
C ARG A 41 -5.88 33.74 3.27
N LEU A 42 -5.96 33.76 1.94
CA LEU A 42 -6.28 32.56 1.15
C LEU A 42 -5.22 31.49 1.33
N PHE A 43 -3.95 31.88 1.29
CA PHE A 43 -2.83 30.98 1.53
C PHE A 43 -2.96 30.28 2.88
N VAL A 44 -3.27 31.02 3.95
CA VAL A 44 -3.53 30.42 5.27
C VAL A 44 -4.76 29.51 5.27
N THR A 45 -5.84 29.88 4.57
CA THR A 45 -7.02 29.01 4.41
C THR A 45 -6.67 27.65 3.81
N PHE A 46 -5.87 27.60 2.73
CA PHE A 46 -5.47 26.32 2.10
C PHE A 46 -4.50 25.49 2.95
N LEU A 47 -3.82 26.10 3.93
CA LEU A 47 -2.90 25.41 4.83
C LEU A 47 -3.55 24.98 6.15
N ASP A 48 -4.76 25.44 6.44
CA ASP A 48 -5.45 25.12 7.68
C ASP A 48 -5.84 23.63 7.70
N PRO A 49 -5.43 22.83 8.71
CA PRO A 49 -5.89 21.45 8.85
C PRO A 49 -7.41 21.27 8.82
N GLU A 50 -8.18 22.25 9.30
CA GLU A 50 -9.65 22.19 9.26
C GLU A 50 -10.18 22.26 7.83
N PHE A 51 -9.48 22.96 6.93
CA PHE A 51 -9.75 22.95 5.50
C PHE A 51 -9.73 21.52 4.93
N PHE A 52 -8.81 20.68 5.42
CA PHE A 52 -8.72 19.28 4.99
C PHE A 52 -9.84 18.40 5.56
N CYS A 53 -10.45 18.76 6.68
CA CYS A 53 -11.58 18.04 7.24
C CYS A 53 -12.86 18.27 6.43
N GLU A 54 -13.01 19.46 5.82
CA GLU A 54 -14.15 19.86 5.00
C GLU A 54 -13.77 19.89 3.51
N MET A 55 -13.34 18.74 2.97
CA MET A 55 -12.89 18.63 1.57
C MET A 55 -13.92 19.12 0.54
N GLY A 56 -15.22 19.09 0.87
CA GLY A 56 -16.29 19.65 0.03
C GLY A 56 -16.18 21.18 -0.13
N ASP A 57 -15.98 21.89 0.97
CA ASP A 57 -15.81 23.34 1.00
C ASP A 57 -14.54 23.76 0.25
N SER A 58 -13.49 22.95 0.36
CA SER A 58 -12.24 23.15 -0.39
C SER A 58 -12.46 23.16 -1.91
N VAL A 59 -13.23 22.20 -2.43
CA VAL A 59 -13.59 22.14 -3.86
C VAL A 59 -14.42 23.36 -4.25
N GLU A 60 -15.34 23.79 -3.40
CA GLU A 60 -16.15 24.97 -3.65
C GLU A 60 -15.31 26.26 -3.70
N ILE A 61 -14.35 26.41 -2.80
CA ILE A 61 -13.41 27.54 -2.77
C ILE A 61 -12.61 27.61 -4.07
N ILE A 62 -12.09 26.48 -4.53
CA ILE A 62 -11.35 26.40 -5.80
C ILE A 62 -12.26 26.82 -6.96
N ASN A 63 -13.46 26.26 -7.05
CA ASN A 63 -14.41 26.60 -8.11
C ASN A 63 -14.83 28.07 -8.10
N THR A 64 -14.94 28.67 -6.91
CA THR A 64 -15.27 30.09 -6.73
C THR A 64 -14.13 30.99 -7.18
N LEU A 65 -12.89 30.67 -6.82
CA LEU A 65 -11.74 31.50 -7.09
C LEU A 65 -11.22 31.40 -8.53
N THR A 66 -11.29 30.22 -9.16
CA THR A 66 -10.80 29.99 -10.53
C THR A 66 -11.25 31.06 -11.55
N PRO A 67 -12.54 31.39 -11.69
CA PRO A 67 -12.96 32.42 -12.66
C PRO A 67 -12.42 33.81 -12.31
N ILE A 68 -12.39 34.18 -11.02
CA ILE A 68 -11.91 35.49 -10.56
C ILE A 68 -10.40 35.62 -10.83
N VAL A 69 -9.64 34.56 -10.56
CA VAL A 69 -8.21 34.49 -10.83
C VAL A 69 -7.92 34.60 -12.32
N GLY A 70 -8.75 34.00 -13.18
CA GLY A 70 -8.63 34.13 -14.64
C GLY A 70 -8.65 35.58 -15.14
N GLU A 71 -9.39 36.48 -14.47
CA GLU A 71 -9.40 37.91 -14.82
C GLU A 71 -8.06 38.62 -14.57
N LEU A 72 -7.15 38.02 -13.79
CA LEU A 72 -5.81 38.58 -13.54
C LEU A 72 -4.81 38.28 -14.67
N GLU A 73 -5.10 37.33 -15.57
CA GLU A 73 -4.12 36.81 -16.53
C GLU A 73 -3.50 37.92 -17.41
N THR A 74 -4.32 38.85 -17.88
CA THR A 74 -3.90 39.92 -18.79
C THR A 74 -3.24 41.09 -18.04
N ASP A 75 -3.87 41.54 -16.96
CA ASP A 75 -3.48 42.79 -16.28
C ASP A 75 -2.42 42.59 -15.18
N PHE A 76 -2.38 41.40 -14.56
CA PHE A 76 -1.52 41.08 -13.41
C PHE A 76 -0.92 39.67 -13.52
N PRO A 77 -0.09 39.38 -14.54
CA PRO A 77 0.37 38.02 -14.84
C PRO A 77 1.16 37.36 -13.71
N ASP A 78 1.98 38.12 -12.97
CA ASP A 78 2.73 37.58 -11.82
C ASP A 78 1.81 37.19 -10.66
N LEU A 79 0.75 37.96 -10.42
CA LEU A 79 -0.23 37.67 -9.39
C LEU A 79 -1.14 36.51 -9.81
N HIS A 80 -1.55 36.49 -11.08
CA HIS A 80 -2.25 35.37 -11.69
C HIS A 80 -1.49 34.07 -11.46
N LYS A 81 -0.18 34.04 -11.75
CA LYS A 81 0.67 32.87 -11.52
C LYS A 81 0.66 32.42 -10.05
N LYS A 82 0.79 33.35 -9.10
CA LYS A 82 0.75 33.02 -7.66
C LYS A 82 -0.58 32.38 -7.26
N TYR A 83 -1.69 32.89 -7.78
CA TYR A 83 -3.00 32.31 -7.52
C TYR A 83 -3.20 30.96 -8.21
N GLN A 84 -2.71 30.79 -9.44
CA GLN A 84 -2.73 29.50 -10.13
C GLN A 84 -1.97 28.43 -9.32
N ASP A 85 -0.81 28.78 -8.78
CA ASP A 85 -0.05 27.87 -7.91
C ASP A 85 -0.84 27.53 -6.63
N LEU A 86 -1.52 28.51 -6.02
CA LEU A 86 -2.36 28.27 -4.85
C LEU A 86 -3.59 27.40 -5.15
N LEU A 87 -4.27 27.65 -6.27
CA LEU A 87 -5.41 26.84 -6.70
C LEU A 87 -4.97 25.41 -6.98
N LEU A 88 -3.86 25.21 -7.68
CA LEU A 88 -3.33 23.89 -7.97
C LEU A 88 -2.91 23.14 -6.69
N TYR A 89 -2.34 23.83 -5.71
CA TYR A 89 -2.10 23.26 -4.38
C TYR A 89 -3.41 22.73 -3.79
N GLY A 90 -4.47 23.55 -3.83
CA GLY A 90 -5.83 23.17 -3.47
C GLY A 90 -6.36 21.94 -4.23
N GLU A 91 -6.15 21.89 -5.54
CA GLU A 91 -6.60 20.78 -6.38
C GLU A 91 -5.93 19.46 -6.00
N ILE A 92 -4.63 19.49 -5.72
CA ILE A 92 -3.87 18.32 -5.29
C ILE A 92 -4.38 17.83 -3.93
N ILE A 93 -4.53 18.71 -2.93
CA ILE A 93 -4.96 18.27 -1.60
C ILE A 93 -6.42 17.78 -1.55
N THR A 94 -7.24 18.20 -2.51
CA THR A 94 -8.63 17.78 -2.66
C THR A 94 -8.81 16.54 -3.54
N ILE A 95 -7.73 15.93 -4.05
CA ILE A 95 -7.77 14.66 -4.80
C ILE A 95 -8.76 13.63 -4.20
N PRO A 96 -8.86 13.41 -2.87
CA PRO A 96 -9.72 12.37 -2.32
C PRO A 96 -11.22 12.50 -2.59
N VAL A 97 -11.69 13.67 -3.00
CA VAL A 97 -13.11 13.91 -3.37
C VAL A 97 -13.30 14.20 -4.86
N ARG A 98 -12.25 13.99 -5.68
CA ARG A 98 -12.30 14.23 -7.13
C ARG A 98 -12.64 12.97 -7.90
N THR A 99 -13.09 13.12 -9.14
CA THR A 99 -13.31 11.97 -10.02
C THR A 99 -11.99 11.42 -10.54
N SER A 100 -11.95 10.14 -10.92
CA SER A 100 -10.72 9.52 -11.44
C SER A 100 -10.16 10.20 -12.70
N ASP A 101 -11.01 10.80 -13.54
CA ASP A 101 -10.57 11.59 -14.69
C ASP A 101 -9.87 12.90 -14.27
N GLN A 102 -10.39 13.56 -13.24
CA GLN A 102 -9.76 14.76 -12.68
C GLN A 102 -8.42 14.41 -12.02
N VAL A 103 -8.35 13.32 -11.25
CA VAL A 103 -7.10 12.89 -10.63
C VAL A 103 -6.07 12.47 -11.68
N GLN A 104 -6.49 11.77 -12.74
CA GLN A 104 -5.62 11.47 -13.88
C GLN A 104 -5.03 12.75 -14.48
N ALA A 105 -5.86 13.75 -14.79
CA ALA A 105 -5.41 15.00 -15.40
C ALA A 105 -4.43 15.78 -14.50
N LEU A 106 -4.68 15.79 -13.18
CA LEU A 106 -3.77 16.39 -12.19
C LEU A 106 -2.43 15.66 -12.17
N LEU A 107 -2.44 14.33 -12.08
CA LEU A 107 -1.22 13.53 -12.08
C LEU A 107 -0.44 13.62 -13.40
N GLU A 108 -1.10 13.89 -14.53
CA GLU A 108 -0.47 14.08 -15.84
C GLU A 108 0.23 15.44 -15.99
N SER A 109 -0.14 16.44 -15.20
CA SER A 109 0.30 17.82 -15.41
C SER A 109 1.01 18.48 -14.22
N SER A 110 0.85 17.94 -13.01
CA SER A 110 1.16 18.66 -11.78
C SER A 110 1.80 17.81 -10.66
N LEU A 111 2.23 16.59 -10.96
CA LEU A 111 2.88 15.68 -10.03
C LEU A 111 4.23 16.22 -9.52
N VAL A 112 5.10 16.71 -10.41
CA VAL A 112 6.42 17.24 -10.02
C VAL A 112 6.23 18.46 -9.14
N ARG A 113 5.31 19.36 -9.50
CA ARG A 113 5.00 20.53 -8.69
C ARG A 113 4.49 20.16 -7.28
N ALA A 114 3.63 19.16 -7.17
CA ALA A 114 3.16 18.65 -5.88
C ALA A 114 4.33 18.21 -4.96
N ILE A 115 5.31 17.51 -5.54
CA ILE A 115 6.51 17.03 -4.82
C ILE A 115 7.41 18.20 -4.41
N GLU A 116 7.56 19.21 -5.28
CA GLU A 116 8.33 20.41 -4.95
C GLU A 116 7.73 21.18 -3.77
N TRP A 117 6.41 21.24 -3.67
CA TRP A 117 5.67 21.80 -2.53
C TRP A 117 5.63 20.90 -1.30
N LYS A 118 6.36 19.77 -1.31
CA LYS A 118 6.44 18.83 -0.19
C LYS A 118 5.08 18.23 0.21
N ILE A 119 4.14 18.16 -0.74
CA ILE A 119 2.89 17.44 -0.53
C ILE A 119 3.20 15.93 -0.53
N ASP A 120 2.76 15.23 0.50
CA ASP A 120 2.80 13.76 0.53
C ASP A 120 1.69 13.20 -0.37
N VAL A 121 1.97 13.15 -1.68
CA VAL A 121 1.02 12.66 -2.70
C VAL A 121 0.58 11.22 -2.41
N ARG A 122 1.44 10.38 -1.81
CA ARG A 122 1.06 9.01 -1.44
C ARG A 122 -0.02 9.02 -0.36
N LYS A 123 0.12 9.84 0.66
CA LYS A 123 -0.92 10.01 1.69
C LYS A 123 -2.23 10.55 1.09
N VAL A 124 -2.15 11.49 0.16
CA VAL A 124 -3.34 12.01 -0.54
C VAL A 124 -4.02 10.91 -1.35
N LEU A 125 -3.27 10.14 -2.14
CA LEU A 125 -3.79 9.01 -2.91
C LEU A 125 -4.34 7.90 -2.00
N ASN A 126 -3.73 7.64 -0.85
CA ASN A 126 -4.24 6.71 0.14
C ASN A 126 -5.65 7.11 0.59
N THR A 127 -5.83 8.39 0.93
CA THR A 127 -7.15 8.92 1.30
C THR A 127 -8.13 8.82 0.13
N TYR A 128 -7.70 9.10 -1.11
CA TYR A 128 -8.54 8.89 -2.30
C TYR A 128 -9.05 7.45 -2.39
N PHE A 129 -8.18 6.46 -2.22
CA PHE A 129 -8.59 5.07 -2.27
C PHE A 129 -9.56 4.70 -1.12
N VAL A 130 -9.39 5.29 0.07
CA VAL A 130 -10.34 5.12 1.18
C VAL A 130 -11.73 5.63 0.80
N PHE A 131 -11.82 6.84 0.26
CA PHE A 131 -13.10 7.50 -0.09
C PHE A 131 -13.81 6.82 -1.27
N HIS A 132 -13.07 6.35 -2.27
CA HIS A 132 -13.61 5.79 -3.50
C HIS A 132 -13.80 4.26 -3.49
N LYS A 133 -13.82 3.65 -2.28
CA LYS A 133 -14.16 2.24 -1.96
C LYS A 133 -13.01 1.20 -2.09
N PHE A 134 -12.25 1.01 -1.01
CA PHE A 134 -11.38 -0.15 -0.76
C PHE A 134 -12.19 -1.41 -0.33
N PRO A 135 -11.77 -2.69 -0.59
CA PRO A 135 -10.60 -3.19 -1.32
C PRO A 135 -10.90 -3.98 -2.63
N PHE A 136 -12.14 -4.35 -2.95
CA PHE A 136 -12.39 -5.44 -3.91
C PHE A 136 -12.18 -5.10 -5.39
N ASP A 137 -12.11 -3.82 -5.75
CA ASP A 137 -12.02 -3.37 -7.15
C ASP A 137 -10.77 -2.53 -7.45
N LEU A 138 -9.72 -2.66 -6.61
CA LEU A 138 -8.43 -1.97 -6.80
C LEU A 138 -7.74 -2.34 -8.12
N LEU A 139 -8.19 -3.38 -8.81
CA LEU A 139 -7.75 -3.74 -10.16
C LEU A 139 -8.54 -3.04 -11.28
N GLY A 140 -9.55 -2.22 -10.95
CA GLY A 140 -10.47 -1.58 -11.88
C GLY A 140 -9.95 -0.31 -12.56
N ASP A 141 -10.88 0.37 -13.25
CA ASP A 141 -10.61 1.52 -14.13
C ASP A 141 -9.92 2.70 -13.45
N ASP A 142 -10.20 2.96 -12.18
CA ASP A 142 -9.64 4.10 -11.45
C ASP A 142 -8.12 3.97 -11.26
N ARG A 143 -7.62 2.78 -10.90
CA ARG A 143 -6.18 2.53 -10.80
C ARG A 143 -5.51 2.69 -12.16
N ALA A 144 -6.14 2.17 -13.22
CA ALA A 144 -5.62 2.31 -14.58
C ALA A 144 -5.51 3.79 -14.99
N LYS A 145 -6.50 4.63 -14.62
CA LYS A 145 -6.47 6.08 -14.85
C LYS A 145 -5.38 6.78 -14.06
N LEU A 146 -5.20 6.46 -12.78
CA LEU A 146 -4.10 7.02 -11.96
C LEU A 146 -2.74 6.70 -12.56
N LEU A 147 -2.50 5.42 -12.87
CA LEU A 147 -1.26 4.96 -13.51
C LEU A 147 -1.04 5.64 -14.85
N LYS A 148 -2.09 5.77 -15.66
CA LYS A 148 -2.04 6.47 -16.95
C LYS A 148 -1.67 7.94 -16.77
N GLY A 149 -2.19 8.63 -15.75
CA GLY A 149 -1.83 10.01 -15.42
C GLY A 149 -0.33 10.15 -15.15
N ILE A 150 0.22 9.31 -14.27
CA ILE A 150 1.65 9.31 -13.94
C ILE A 150 2.50 8.94 -15.16
N GLN A 151 2.10 7.91 -15.92
CA GLN A 151 2.84 7.41 -17.08
C GLN A 151 2.81 8.37 -18.29
N ASN A 152 1.82 9.26 -18.37
CA ASN A 152 1.72 10.26 -19.43
C ASN A 152 2.20 11.64 -18.99
N ASN A 153 2.70 11.77 -17.76
CA ASN A 153 3.05 13.07 -17.21
C ASN A 153 4.15 13.78 -18.03
N LYS A 154 3.87 15.05 -18.37
CA LYS A 154 4.70 15.88 -19.27
C LYS A 154 5.59 16.90 -18.55
N GLU A 155 5.66 16.87 -17.23
CA GLU A 155 6.60 17.69 -16.46
C GLU A 155 8.03 17.17 -16.65
N ARG A 156 9.01 18.09 -16.56
CA ARG A 156 10.44 17.78 -16.75
C ARG A 156 11.12 17.50 -15.42
N ILE A 157 12.03 16.53 -15.40
CA ILE A 157 12.98 16.27 -14.32
C ILE A 157 14.37 16.15 -14.94
N GLY A 158 15.22 17.16 -14.78
CA GLY A 158 16.50 17.20 -15.47
C GLY A 158 16.53 18.15 -16.67
N ASN A 159 17.74 18.60 -16.99
CA ASN A 159 18.02 19.36 -18.22
C ASN A 159 18.60 18.48 -19.34
N ASN A 160 19.18 17.33 -19.00
CA ASN A 160 19.85 16.43 -19.94
C ASN A 160 18.86 15.51 -20.63
N GLN A 161 19.03 15.28 -21.93
CA GLN A 161 18.20 14.31 -22.67
C GLN A 161 18.50 12.87 -22.22
N LEU A 162 17.45 12.04 -22.21
CA LEU A 162 17.54 10.62 -21.90
C LEU A 162 17.90 9.84 -23.15
N GLU A 163 19.04 9.16 -23.15
CA GLU A 163 19.43 8.26 -24.23
C GLU A 163 18.79 6.89 -24.02
N THR A 164 18.08 6.37 -25.01
CA THR A 164 17.57 4.99 -24.99
C THR A 164 18.68 4.00 -25.33
N GLU A 165 18.46 2.71 -25.08
CA GLU A 165 19.40 1.65 -25.48
C GLU A 165 19.71 1.63 -26.98
N ARG A 166 18.81 2.18 -27.81
CA ARG A 166 18.98 2.31 -29.25
C ARG A 166 19.68 3.62 -29.67
N GLY A 167 20.19 4.40 -28.72
CA GLY A 167 20.85 5.69 -28.95
C GLY A 167 19.89 6.85 -29.27
N ASN A 168 18.57 6.65 -29.18
CA ASN A 168 17.61 7.72 -29.43
C ASN A 168 17.56 8.65 -28.21
N LYS A 169 17.61 9.96 -28.45
CA LYS A 169 17.47 10.96 -27.39
C LYS A 169 16.00 11.28 -27.16
N ARG A 170 15.58 11.33 -25.89
CA ARG A 170 14.25 11.71 -25.44
C ARG A 170 14.33 12.87 -24.47
N ASP A 171 13.28 13.68 -24.42
CA ASP A 171 13.18 14.71 -23.40
C ASP A 171 13.07 14.09 -22.00
N PRO A 172 13.63 14.74 -20.97
CA PRO A 172 13.64 14.24 -19.59
C PRO A 172 12.29 14.48 -18.89
N LEU A 173 11.21 14.00 -19.51
CA LEU A 173 9.85 14.06 -19.00
C LEU A 173 9.61 12.92 -18.00
N VAL A 174 8.70 13.12 -17.04
CA VAL A 174 8.27 12.07 -16.10
C VAL A 174 7.89 10.79 -16.83
N GLU A 175 7.12 10.87 -17.92
CA GLU A 175 6.75 9.70 -18.72
C GLU A 175 7.96 8.88 -19.22
N ASN A 176 9.05 9.55 -19.56
CA ASN A 176 10.25 8.90 -20.10
C ASN A 176 11.11 8.33 -18.98
N TRP A 177 11.13 8.96 -17.80
CA TRP A 177 11.75 8.43 -16.59
C TRP A 177 11.03 7.19 -16.06
N ILE A 178 9.70 7.21 -15.98
CA ILE A 178 8.91 6.03 -15.60
C ILE A 178 9.14 4.88 -16.58
N ARG A 179 9.15 5.18 -17.89
CA ARG A 179 9.45 4.16 -18.91
C ARG A 179 10.87 3.60 -18.77
N ASP A 180 11.86 4.46 -18.49
CA ASP A 180 13.25 4.06 -18.25
C ASP A 180 13.36 3.14 -17.02
N PHE A 181 12.73 3.53 -15.91
CA PHE A 181 12.64 2.74 -14.69
C PHE A 181 11.96 1.38 -14.93
N ILE A 182 10.90 1.32 -15.75
CA ILE A 182 10.26 0.05 -16.12
C ILE A 182 11.20 -0.82 -16.95
N SER A 183 11.84 -0.27 -17.98
CA SER A 183 12.76 -1.03 -18.84
C SER A 183 14.06 -1.45 -18.16
N PHE A 184 14.46 -0.78 -17.08
CA PHE A 184 15.68 -1.12 -16.34
C PHE A 184 15.63 -2.52 -15.72
N PHE A 185 14.43 -3.05 -15.46
CA PHE A 185 14.22 -4.39 -14.93
C PHE A 185 13.63 -5.27 -16.03
N ASP A 186 14.37 -6.26 -16.52
CA ASP A 186 13.95 -7.24 -17.54
C ASP A 186 12.88 -8.24 -17.02
N ARG A 187 12.05 -7.83 -16.06
CA ARG A 187 11.02 -8.67 -15.45
C ARG A 187 9.67 -7.95 -15.40
N PRO A 188 8.61 -8.52 -16.02
CA PRO A 188 7.25 -8.09 -15.77
C PRO A 188 6.82 -8.53 -14.37
N GLY A 189 6.51 -7.61 -13.45
CA GLY A 189 6.05 -7.97 -12.10
C GLY A 189 6.10 -6.85 -11.06
N LEU A 190 5.75 -7.20 -9.82
CA LEU A 190 5.86 -6.32 -8.64
C LEU A 190 7.29 -5.84 -8.47
N LYS A 191 7.45 -4.53 -8.33
CA LYS A 191 8.74 -3.90 -8.06
C LYS A 191 8.92 -3.78 -6.55
N ASN A 192 10.06 -4.24 -6.05
CA ASN A 192 10.40 -4.14 -4.63
C ASN A 192 11.01 -2.75 -4.36
N PRO A 193 10.88 -2.15 -3.15
CA PRO A 193 11.72 -1.02 -2.72
C PRO A 193 13.22 -1.13 -3.06
N LEU A 194 13.78 -2.34 -3.15
CA LEU A 194 15.15 -2.57 -3.62
C LEU A 194 15.37 -2.18 -5.08
N ASP A 195 14.36 -2.28 -5.93
CA ASP A 195 14.41 -1.86 -7.34
C ASP A 195 14.55 -0.34 -7.46
N GLU A 196 13.83 0.44 -6.64
CA GLU A 196 14.05 1.89 -6.55
C GLU A 196 15.52 2.19 -6.23
N ILE A 197 16.07 1.59 -5.17
CA ILE A 197 17.45 1.83 -4.73
C ILE A 197 18.44 1.42 -5.84
N ASN A 198 18.23 0.25 -6.44
CA ASN A 198 19.09 -0.27 -7.50
C ASN A 198 19.09 0.65 -8.72
N TYR A 199 17.91 1.09 -9.15
CA TYR A 199 17.75 2.03 -10.26
C TYR A 199 18.43 3.37 -9.97
N MET A 200 18.17 3.95 -8.80
CA MET A 200 18.72 5.25 -8.41
C MET A 200 20.25 5.24 -8.29
N SER A 201 20.85 4.10 -7.95
CA SER A 201 22.30 3.94 -7.77
C SER A 201 23.05 3.51 -9.03
N HIS A 202 22.45 2.67 -9.88
CA HIS A 202 23.14 2.05 -11.02
C HIS A 202 22.75 2.64 -12.39
N SER A 203 21.65 3.39 -12.48
CA SER A 203 21.29 4.03 -13.74
C SER A 203 22.25 5.18 -14.07
N LYS A 204 22.99 5.03 -15.17
CA LYS A 204 23.87 6.09 -15.71
C LYS A 204 23.10 7.39 -16.01
N LYS A 205 21.80 7.28 -16.33
CA LYS A 205 20.93 8.42 -16.64
C LYS A 205 20.63 9.20 -15.36
N VAL A 206 20.30 8.50 -14.27
CA VAL A 206 20.07 9.11 -12.95
C VAL A 206 21.34 9.76 -12.42
N ALA A 207 22.53 9.21 -12.69
CA ALA A 207 23.79 9.80 -12.24
C ALA A 207 23.98 11.26 -12.70
N GLY A 208 23.43 11.63 -13.86
CA GLY A 208 23.50 12.97 -14.45
C GLY A 208 22.48 13.98 -13.92
N LEU A 209 21.61 13.59 -13.00
CA LEU A 209 20.68 14.48 -12.30
C LEU A 209 21.36 15.16 -11.10
N ASP A 210 20.95 16.39 -10.81
CA ASP A 210 21.34 17.07 -9.57
C ASP A 210 20.65 16.43 -8.33
N PRO A 211 21.10 16.73 -7.10
CA PRO A 211 20.50 16.15 -5.89
C PRO A 211 19.00 16.42 -5.72
N LYS A 212 18.51 17.61 -6.11
CA LYS A 212 17.09 17.97 -6.01
C LYS A 212 16.27 17.17 -7.03
N GLU A 213 16.75 17.07 -8.26
CA GLU A 213 16.14 16.30 -9.34
C GLU A 213 16.09 14.80 -9.00
N LYS A 214 17.14 14.27 -8.36
CA LYS A 214 17.17 12.87 -7.87
C LYS A 214 16.10 12.61 -6.82
N GLU A 215 15.91 13.51 -5.86
CA GLU A 215 14.86 13.36 -4.85
C GLU A 215 13.46 13.46 -5.47
N ILE A 216 13.25 14.35 -6.46
CA ILE A 216 11.99 14.42 -7.20
C ILE A 216 11.73 13.10 -7.95
N LEU A 217 12.70 12.59 -8.71
CA LEU A 217 12.56 11.33 -9.44
C LEU A 217 12.24 10.16 -8.52
N LYS A 218 12.92 10.09 -7.37
CA LYS A 218 12.70 9.09 -6.35
C LYS A 218 11.27 9.11 -5.81
N GLU A 219 10.74 10.28 -5.47
CA GLU A 219 9.35 10.37 -5.01
C GLU A 219 8.35 10.07 -6.14
N VAL A 220 8.64 10.46 -7.39
CA VAL A 220 7.83 10.06 -8.56
C VAL A 220 7.77 8.54 -8.70
N ILE A 221 8.89 7.84 -8.58
CA ILE A 221 8.96 6.37 -8.63
C ILE A 221 8.15 5.76 -7.49
N ARG A 222 8.26 6.30 -6.27
CA ARG A 222 7.49 5.83 -5.10
C ARG A 222 6.00 6.01 -5.27
N ILE A 223 5.57 7.14 -5.84
CA ILE A 223 4.16 7.42 -6.12
C ILE A 223 3.65 6.47 -7.21
N TYR A 224 4.45 6.22 -8.25
CA TYR A 224 4.15 5.24 -9.28
C TYR A 224 3.99 3.83 -8.69
N ASP A 225 4.96 3.35 -7.91
CA ASP A 225 4.93 2.03 -7.30
C ASP A 225 3.78 1.91 -6.30
N TYR A 226 3.50 2.95 -5.51
CA TYR A 226 2.34 2.99 -4.61
C TYR A 226 1.01 2.97 -5.36
N ALA A 227 0.86 3.71 -6.46
CA ALA A 227 -0.35 3.66 -7.29
C ALA A 227 -0.50 2.28 -7.98
N ASN A 228 0.62 1.63 -8.29
CA ASN A 228 0.63 0.30 -8.89
C ASN A 228 0.29 -0.78 -7.86
N PHE A 229 0.77 -0.64 -6.62
CA PHE A 229 0.59 -1.59 -5.53
C PHE A 229 0.26 -0.83 -4.24
N PRO A 230 -0.97 -0.31 -4.12
CA PRO A 230 -1.36 0.43 -2.92
C PRO A 230 -1.23 -0.52 -1.74
N THR A 231 -0.42 -0.14 -0.75
CA THR A 231 -0.27 -0.94 0.46
C THR A 231 -1.66 -1.10 1.04
N PRO A 232 -2.12 -2.34 1.32
CA PRO A 232 -3.39 -2.52 2.00
C PRO A 232 -3.34 -1.68 3.27
N LEU A 233 -4.42 -0.94 3.53
CA LEU A 233 -4.52 -0.17 4.76
C LEU A 233 -4.33 -1.15 5.92
N ASN A 234 -3.17 -1.08 6.56
CA ASN A 234 -3.01 -1.59 7.91
C ASN A 234 -3.81 -0.63 8.79
N VAL A 235 -5.12 -0.79 8.79
CA VAL A 235 -5.97 -0.29 9.86
C VAL A 235 -5.55 -1.12 11.05
N THR A 236 -4.47 -0.71 11.73
CA THR A 236 -4.37 -1.01 13.16
C THR A 236 -5.71 -0.55 13.70
N PRO A 237 -6.51 -1.43 14.34
CA PRO A 237 -7.68 -0.97 15.05
C PRO A 237 -7.16 0.11 15.98
N THR A 238 -7.35 1.37 15.61
CA THR A 238 -7.14 2.48 16.52
C THR A 238 -8.05 2.11 17.64
N ASP A 239 -7.47 1.82 18.82
CA ASP A 239 -8.18 1.50 20.05
C ASP A 239 -9.46 2.31 19.98
N HIS A 240 -10.57 1.62 19.71
CA HIS A 240 -11.87 2.23 19.86
C HIS A 240 -11.82 2.62 21.31
N VAL A 241 -11.57 3.90 21.58
CA VAL A 241 -11.91 4.55 22.82
C VAL A 241 -13.43 4.45 22.78
N MET A 242 -13.91 3.26 23.12
CA MET A 242 -15.20 3.04 23.71
C MET A 242 -15.25 4.16 24.73
N PHE A 243 -16.06 5.17 24.47
CA PHE A 243 -16.43 6.12 25.50
C PHE A 243 -17.07 5.28 26.59
N GLU A 244 -16.24 4.75 27.49
CA GLU A 244 -16.69 4.12 28.71
C GLU A 244 -17.47 5.22 29.43
N GLU A 245 -18.77 5.00 29.56
CA GLU A 245 -19.59 5.77 30.48
C GLU A 245 -18.85 5.83 31.82
N PRO A 246 -18.81 6.99 32.50
CA PRO A 246 -17.98 7.18 33.67
C PRO A 246 -18.52 6.31 34.81
N ASN A 247 -17.97 5.09 34.95
CA ASN A 247 -18.30 4.18 36.01
C ASN A 247 -17.12 4.06 36.98
N GLN A 248 -17.31 4.75 38.10
CA GLN A 248 -16.81 4.50 39.45
C GLN A 248 -15.47 3.76 39.61
N GLU A 249 -14.47 4.57 39.98
CA GLU A 249 -13.30 4.30 40.84
C GLU A 249 -13.00 2.83 41.16
N GLU A 250 -12.13 2.21 40.35
CA GLU A 250 -11.30 1.07 40.76
C GLU A 250 -9.82 1.49 40.94
N PRO A 251 -9.07 0.79 41.82
CA PRO A 251 -7.84 1.29 42.40
C PRO A 251 -6.67 1.34 41.39
N VAL A 252 -5.94 2.44 41.46
CA VAL A 252 -4.77 2.80 40.67
C VAL A 252 -3.72 1.67 40.66
N LEU A 253 -3.71 0.89 39.57
CA LEU A 253 -2.52 0.10 39.18
C LEU A 253 -1.47 1.07 38.65
N THR A 254 -0.32 1.07 39.31
CA THR A 254 0.86 1.85 38.97
C THR A 254 1.35 1.46 37.58
N LYS A 255 1.02 2.28 36.58
CA LYS A 255 1.63 2.24 35.24
C LYS A 255 3.14 2.38 35.39
N SER A 256 3.87 1.30 35.11
CA SER A 256 5.30 1.35 34.85
C SER A 256 5.53 2.23 33.62
N VAL A 257 6.26 3.32 33.81
CA VAL A 257 6.70 4.21 32.73
C VAL A 257 7.52 3.37 31.74
N PRO A 258 7.15 3.28 30.45
CA PRO A 258 7.99 2.63 29.46
C PRO A 258 9.32 3.35 29.40
N MET A 259 10.42 2.66 29.70
CA MET A 259 11.74 3.23 29.49
C MET A 259 11.89 3.57 28.00
N PRO A 260 12.48 4.72 27.66
CA PRO A 260 12.76 5.08 26.27
C PRO A 260 13.68 4.01 25.68
N VAL A 261 13.14 3.21 24.76
CA VAL A 261 13.93 2.29 23.95
C VAL A 261 14.88 3.16 23.14
N PRO A 262 16.22 2.99 23.26
CA PRO A 262 17.17 3.79 22.50
C PRO A 262 16.85 3.65 21.01
N ALA A 263 16.69 4.78 20.33
CA ALA A 263 16.40 4.85 18.91
C ALA A 263 17.51 4.14 18.13
N LYS A 264 17.29 2.86 17.83
CA LYS A 264 18.14 2.11 16.90
C LYS A 264 17.85 2.62 15.50
N ASP A 265 18.90 2.71 14.70
CA ASP A 265 18.84 3.03 13.27
C ASP A 265 17.62 2.33 12.60
N PRO A 266 16.68 3.09 12.01
CA PRO A 266 15.49 2.56 11.36
C PRO A 266 15.82 1.52 10.28
N GLU A 267 16.98 1.64 9.62
CA GLU A 267 17.42 0.71 8.58
C GLU A 267 17.80 -0.65 9.17
N VAL A 268 18.51 -0.65 10.30
CA VAL A 268 18.88 -1.87 11.03
C VAL A 268 17.63 -2.57 11.58
N GLN A 269 16.64 -1.81 12.05
CA GLN A 269 15.36 -2.39 12.49
C GLN A 269 14.63 -3.05 11.31
N ARG A 270 14.53 -2.37 10.16
CA ARG A 270 13.85 -2.90 8.98
C ARG A 270 14.50 -4.18 8.46
N THR A 271 15.83 -4.22 8.36
CA THR A 271 16.57 -5.42 7.93
C THR A 271 16.30 -6.59 8.86
N LYS A 272 16.34 -6.36 10.17
CA LYS A 272 16.06 -7.40 11.16
C LYS A 272 14.63 -7.94 11.06
N LEU A 273 13.64 -7.08 10.80
CA LEU A 273 12.24 -7.49 10.64
C LEU A 273 12.02 -8.31 9.36
N ILE A 274 12.70 -7.95 8.27
CA ILE A 274 12.69 -8.73 7.03
C ILE A 274 13.34 -10.10 7.25
N GLU A 275 14.48 -10.16 7.95
CA GLU A 275 15.13 -11.42 8.31
C GLU A 275 14.24 -12.30 9.18
N GLU A 276 13.57 -11.73 10.18
CA GLU A 276 12.64 -12.45 11.04
C GLU A 276 11.41 -12.98 10.28
N PHE A 277 10.87 -12.18 9.34
CA PHE A 277 9.78 -12.58 8.48
C PHE A 277 10.16 -13.72 7.52
N LEU A 278 11.34 -13.66 6.90
CA LEU A 278 11.79 -14.68 5.96
C LEU A 278 12.30 -15.95 6.66
N GLY A 279 12.73 -15.83 7.91
CA GLY A 279 13.33 -16.90 8.70
C GLY A 279 14.85 -16.98 8.58
N SER A 280 15.42 -18.01 9.21
CA SER A 280 16.88 -18.18 9.23
C SER A 280 17.43 -18.33 7.81
N GLU A 281 18.66 -17.86 7.58
CA GLU A 281 19.33 -18.00 6.28
C GLU A 281 19.38 -19.45 5.81
N GLU A 282 19.67 -20.39 6.72
CA GLU A 282 19.67 -21.81 6.42
C GLU A 282 18.30 -22.34 5.98
N ASP A 283 17.21 -21.93 6.64
CA ASP A 283 15.86 -22.33 6.23
C ASP A 283 15.53 -21.75 4.84
N ARG A 284 15.88 -20.49 4.59
CA ARG A 284 15.65 -19.83 3.30
C ARG A 284 16.39 -20.54 2.17
N ASP A 285 17.65 -20.88 2.37
CA ASP A 285 18.46 -21.56 1.36
C ASP A 285 17.92 -22.97 1.06
N ARG A 286 17.50 -23.71 2.10
CA ARG A 286 16.93 -25.04 1.94
C ARG A 286 15.58 -25.00 1.22
N ILE A 287 14.69 -24.06 1.59
CA ILE A 287 13.40 -23.88 0.92
C ILE A 287 13.64 -23.48 -0.54
N HIS A 288 14.49 -22.48 -0.79
CA HIS A 288 14.78 -21.99 -2.14
C HIS A 288 15.37 -23.07 -3.05
N LYS A 289 16.23 -23.93 -2.50
CA LYS A 289 16.75 -25.09 -3.23
C LYS A 289 15.63 -26.05 -3.63
N GLU A 290 14.69 -26.35 -2.74
CA GLU A 290 13.55 -27.20 -3.05
C GLU A 290 12.57 -26.51 -4.04
N GLU A 291 12.34 -25.20 -3.91
CA GLU A 291 11.54 -24.41 -4.87
C GLU A 291 12.15 -24.50 -6.28
N THR A 292 13.46 -24.30 -6.41
CA THR A 292 14.18 -24.39 -7.70
C THR A 292 14.03 -25.78 -8.33
N ASN A 293 14.10 -26.84 -7.52
CA ASN A 293 13.88 -28.22 -8.01
C ASN A 293 12.43 -28.42 -8.47
N LEU A 294 11.47 -27.83 -7.77
CA LEU A 294 10.04 -27.94 -8.04
C LEU A 294 9.56 -27.06 -9.19
N GLU A 295 10.25 -25.97 -9.52
CA GLU A 295 9.93 -25.13 -10.67
C GLU A 295 9.89 -25.93 -11.97
N GLN A 296 10.86 -26.84 -12.17
CA GLN A 296 10.88 -27.71 -13.35
C GLN A 296 9.66 -28.62 -13.41
N VAL A 297 9.30 -29.22 -12.27
CA VAL A 297 8.13 -30.09 -12.13
C VAL A 297 6.83 -29.30 -12.36
N SER A 298 6.76 -28.06 -11.87
CA SER A 298 5.58 -27.20 -12.01
C SER A 298 5.24 -26.84 -13.46
N ASN A 299 6.25 -26.87 -14.35
CA ASN A 299 6.03 -26.62 -15.79
C ASN A 299 5.27 -27.76 -16.47
N GLU A 300 5.26 -28.96 -15.89
CA GLU A 300 4.45 -30.10 -16.35
C GLU A 300 3.01 -30.06 -15.78
N GLY A 301 2.73 -29.12 -14.89
CA GLY A 301 1.46 -28.94 -14.19
C GLY A 301 1.63 -28.93 -12.67
N LEU A 302 0.57 -28.55 -11.95
CA LEU A 302 0.61 -28.42 -10.49
C LEU A 302 0.28 -29.71 -9.74
N ARG A 303 -0.42 -30.64 -10.37
CA ARG A 303 -0.77 -31.92 -9.74
C ARG A 303 0.46 -32.69 -9.23
N PRO A 304 1.57 -32.83 -9.97
CA PRO A 304 2.79 -33.47 -9.44
C PRO A 304 3.39 -32.73 -8.25
N VAL A 305 3.33 -31.39 -8.24
CA VAL A 305 3.80 -30.56 -7.10
C VAL A 305 2.98 -30.85 -5.85
N ILE A 306 1.65 -30.99 -5.97
CA ILE A 306 0.79 -31.35 -4.84
C ILE A 306 1.03 -32.79 -4.36
N GLU A 307 1.31 -33.74 -5.25
CA GLU A 307 1.71 -35.09 -4.82
C GLU A 307 3.02 -35.07 -4.04
N ILE A 308 3.98 -34.24 -4.46
CA ILE A 308 5.24 -34.03 -3.71
C ILE A 308 4.97 -33.40 -2.35
N PHE A 309 4.04 -32.43 -2.25
CA PHE A 309 3.62 -31.87 -0.98
C PHE A 309 3.09 -32.96 -0.04
N VAL A 310 2.16 -33.81 -0.50
CA VAL A 310 1.57 -34.88 0.32
C VAL A 310 2.65 -35.86 0.80
N GLU A 311 3.59 -36.22 -0.08
CA GLU A 311 4.68 -37.11 0.28
C GLU A 311 5.65 -36.46 1.29
N ALA A 312 5.96 -35.18 1.12
CA ALA A 312 6.79 -34.43 2.05
C ALA A 312 6.14 -34.32 3.44
N VAL A 313 4.81 -34.12 3.50
CA VAL A 313 4.06 -34.16 4.77
C VAL A 313 4.18 -35.53 5.44
N HIS A 314 4.09 -36.62 4.67
CA HIS A 314 4.25 -37.98 5.21
C HIS A 314 5.65 -38.23 5.76
N GLN A 315 6.67 -37.76 5.04
CA GLN A 315 8.09 -37.88 5.42
C GLN A 315 8.52 -36.88 6.50
N LYS A 316 7.65 -35.94 6.88
CA LYS A 316 7.95 -34.81 7.76
C LYS A 316 9.08 -33.91 7.24
N ASP A 317 9.22 -33.81 5.92
CA ASP A 317 10.17 -32.91 5.26
C ASP A 317 9.56 -31.51 5.17
N LYS A 318 9.79 -30.69 6.20
CA LYS A 318 9.19 -29.34 6.29
C LYS A 318 9.57 -28.45 5.11
N TYR A 319 10.82 -28.52 4.66
CA TYR A 319 11.34 -27.62 3.62
C TYR A 319 10.70 -27.91 2.28
N LYS A 320 10.66 -29.19 1.89
CA LYS A 320 10.02 -29.61 0.64
C LYS A 320 8.51 -29.35 0.64
N ALA A 321 7.84 -29.57 1.77
CA ALA A 321 6.41 -29.32 1.86
C ALA A 321 6.05 -27.83 1.76
N ILE A 322 6.80 -26.95 2.43
CA ILE A 322 6.63 -25.49 2.34
C ILE A 322 6.94 -25.01 0.92
N ALA A 323 8.05 -25.46 0.33
CA ALA A 323 8.42 -25.12 -1.05
C ALA A 323 7.32 -25.54 -2.05
N ALA A 324 6.77 -26.75 -1.92
CA ALA A 324 5.69 -27.23 -2.79
C ALA A 324 4.41 -26.38 -2.69
N LEU A 325 4.03 -25.96 -1.48
CA LEU A 325 2.89 -25.05 -1.30
C LEU A 325 3.15 -23.68 -1.93
N ARG A 326 4.34 -23.10 -1.77
CA ARG A 326 4.69 -21.80 -2.37
C ARG A 326 4.71 -21.83 -3.88
N VAL A 327 5.39 -22.81 -4.47
CA VAL A 327 5.43 -22.99 -5.93
C VAL A 327 4.03 -23.16 -6.49
N ALA A 328 3.18 -23.97 -5.83
CA ALA A 328 1.79 -24.14 -6.25
C ALA A 328 0.95 -22.86 -6.11
N ALA A 329 1.16 -22.07 -5.04
CA ALA A 329 0.50 -20.78 -4.85
C ALA A 329 0.94 -19.77 -5.92
N GLU A 330 2.24 -19.65 -6.19
CA GLU A 330 2.79 -18.70 -7.17
C GLU A 330 2.30 -18.94 -8.59
N LYS A 331 1.94 -20.18 -8.94
CA LYS A 331 1.39 -20.54 -10.24
C LYS A 331 -0.13 -20.32 -10.34
N GLY A 332 -0.81 -20.00 -9.23
CA GLY A 332 -2.16 -19.43 -9.22
C GLY A 332 -3.34 -20.42 -9.11
N ASP A 333 -3.11 -21.71 -8.86
CA ASP A 333 -4.21 -22.70 -8.74
C ASP A 333 -4.14 -23.56 -7.46
N LEU A 334 -3.39 -23.15 -6.44
CA LEU A 334 -3.20 -23.96 -5.22
C LEU A 334 -4.53 -24.44 -4.61
N LEU A 335 -5.51 -23.55 -4.42
CA LEU A 335 -6.78 -23.91 -3.76
C LEU A 335 -7.58 -24.94 -4.57
N VAL A 336 -7.57 -24.80 -5.90
CA VAL A 336 -8.24 -25.71 -6.83
C VAL A 336 -7.55 -27.09 -6.80
N GLU A 337 -6.23 -27.10 -6.85
CA GLU A 337 -5.44 -28.33 -6.84
C GLU A 337 -5.55 -29.07 -5.50
N LEU A 338 -5.53 -28.36 -4.36
CA LEU A 338 -5.78 -28.95 -3.05
C LEU A 338 -7.18 -29.57 -2.96
N LYS A 339 -8.21 -28.88 -3.50
CA LYS A 339 -9.60 -29.38 -3.53
C LYS A 339 -9.75 -30.63 -4.39
N ASN A 340 -9.07 -30.68 -5.53
CA ASN A 340 -9.18 -31.77 -6.51
C ASN A 340 -8.28 -32.97 -6.19
N ASN A 341 -7.26 -32.80 -5.34
CA ASN A 341 -6.40 -33.90 -4.94
C ASN A 341 -7.08 -34.78 -3.87
N GLN A 342 -7.31 -36.05 -4.21
CA GLN A 342 -8.00 -36.99 -3.31
C GLN A 342 -7.24 -37.26 -2.00
N ARG A 343 -5.90 -37.30 -2.01
CA ARG A 343 -5.10 -37.53 -0.80
C ARG A 343 -5.16 -36.33 0.13
N VAL A 344 -5.08 -35.11 -0.43
CA VAL A 344 -5.26 -33.86 0.33
C VAL A 344 -6.67 -33.78 0.92
N SER A 345 -7.71 -34.07 0.12
CA SER A 345 -9.09 -34.04 0.61
C SER A 345 -9.32 -35.07 1.72
N THR A 346 -8.75 -36.27 1.62
CA THR A 346 -8.82 -37.27 2.70
C THR A 346 -8.14 -36.77 3.96
N LEU A 347 -6.91 -36.24 3.86
CA LEU A 347 -6.19 -35.66 4.99
C LEU A 347 -6.98 -34.53 5.66
N ALA A 348 -7.54 -33.60 4.87
CA ALA A 348 -8.36 -32.51 5.39
C ALA A 348 -9.63 -33.02 6.09
N LYS A 349 -10.26 -34.08 5.56
CA LYS A 349 -11.42 -34.70 6.19
C LYS A 349 -11.08 -35.35 7.53
N GLU A 350 -9.95 -36.06 7.61
CA GLU A 350 -9.47 -36.65 8.87
C GLU A 350 -9.26 -35.55 9.93
N ILE A 351 -8.59 -34.46 9.56
CA ILE A 351 -8.34 -33.31 10.46
C ILE A 351 -9.65 -32.70 10.99
N LEU A 352 -10.64 -32.54 10.11
CA LEU A 352 -11.90 -31.91 10.48
C LEU A 352 -12.82 -32.86 11.26
N GLN A 353 -12.80 -34.17 10.97
CA GLN A 353 -13.60 -35.18 11.68
C GLN A 353 -13.25 -35.30 13.16
N ASP A 354 -11.95 -35.17 13.47
CA ASP A 354 -11.47 -35.31 14.85
C ASP A 354 -11.85 -34.12 15.73
N LYS A 355 -12.07 -32.93 15.13
CA LYS A 355 -12.18 -31.66 15.86
C LYS A 355 -13.56 -30.98 15.76
N TYR A 356 -14.36 -31.30 14.75
CA TYR A 356 -15.57 -30.54 14.42
C TYR A 356 -16.80 -31.42 14.14
N LYS A 357 -17.97 -30.79 14.13
CA LYS A 357 -19.25 -31.47 13.92
C LYS A 357 -19.45 -31.95 12.48
N PRO A 358 -20.32 -32.96 12.23
CA PRO A 358 -20.62 -33.46 10.88
C PRO A 358 -21.11 -32.40 9.89
N GLU A 359 -21.79 -31.37 10.36
CA GLU A 359 -22.28 -30.26 9.54
C GLU A 359 -21.12 -29.45 8.94
N THR A 360 -20.09 -29.16 9.74
CA THR A 360 -18.86 -28.49 9.32
C THR A 360 -18.12 -29.30 8.25
N MET A 361 -18.16 -30.62 8.35
CA MET A 361 -17.63 -31.52 7.33
C MET A 361 -18.42 -31.43 6.01
N ALA A 362 -19.75 -31.42 6.09
CA ALA A 362 -20.61 -31.28 4.92
C ALA A 362 -20.44 -29.91 4.24
N ASP A 363 -20.15 -28.85 5.00
CA ASP A 363 -19.81 -27.54 4.46
C ASP A 363 -18.46 -27.54 3.74
N PHE A 364 -17.41 -28.10 4.34
CA PHE A 364 -16.11 -28.27 3.69
C PHE A 364 -16.22 -29.04 2.37
N GLN A 365 -17.02 -30.11 2.32
CA GLN A 365 -17.20 -30.89 1.10
C GLN A 365 -17.86 -30.09 -0.04
N ARG A 366 -18.72 -29.13 0.29
CA ARG A 366 -19.38 -28.27 -0.70
C ARG A 366 -18.45 -27.15 -1.16
N ASN A 367 -17.84 -26.45 -0.22
CA ASN A 367 -17.10 -25.22 -0.50
C ASN A 367 -15.62 -25.48 -0.84
N GLY A 368 -15.00 -26.46 -0.20
CA GLY A 368 -13.55 -26.73 -0.29
C GLY A 368 -12.76 -25.84 0.67
N PHE A 369 -11.54 -25.46 0.26
CA PHE A 369 -10.64 -24.65 1.07
C PHE A 369 -11.01 -23.16 1.04
N THR A 370 -11.89 -22.74 1.96
CA THR A 370 -12.05 -21.32 2.33
C THR A 370 -10.91 -20.90 3.28
N ALA A 371 -10.79 -19.60 3.60
CA ALA A 371 -9.80 -19.10 4.58
C ALA A 371 -9.78 -19.91 5.88
N SER A 372 -10.95 -20.17 6.47
CA SER A 372 -11.08 -20.90 7.74
C SER A 372 -10.65 -22.36 7.62
N TYR A 373 -11.04 -23.05 6.54
CA TYR A 373 -10.64 -24.44 6.32
C TYR A 373 -9.16 -24.58 5.96
N LEU A 374 -8.63 -23.66 5.17
CA LEU A 374 -7.22 -23.61 4.84
C LEU A 374 -6.37 -23.32 6.09
N SER A 375 -6.79 -22.38 6.94
CA SER A 375 -6.15 -22.09 8.22
C SER A 375 -6.03 -23.35 9.09
N VAL A 376 -7.14 -24.04 9.34
CA VAL A 376 -7.15 -25.28 10.15
C VAL A 376 -6.27 -26.36 9.53
N PHE A 377 -6.34 -26.54 8.22
CA PHE A 377 -5.55 -27.52 7.50
C PHE A 377 -4.05 -27.23 7.62
N LEU A 378 -3.61 -26.00 7.33
CA LEU A 378 -2.21 -25.60 7.40
C LEU A 378 -1.68 -25.64 8.84
N GLN A 379 -2.47 -25.20 9.82
CA GLN A 379 -2.11 -25.31 11.23
C GLN A 379 -1.80 -26.75 11.62
N HIS A 380 -2.68 -27.70 11.27
CA HIS A 380 -2.46 -29.10 11.58
C HIS A 380 -1.25 -29.67 10.84
N VAL A 381 -1.09 -29.36 9.55
CA VAL A 381 0.04 -29.83 8.75
C VAL A 381 1.36 -29.31 9.29
N PHE A 382 1.48 -28.01 9.54
CA PHE A 382 2.72 -27.39 10.01
C PHE A 382 3.02 -27.74 11.47
N LYS A 383 2.04 -27.64 12.37
CA LYS A 383 2.29 -27.89 13.80
C LYS A 383 2.36 -29.37 14.12
N GLU A 384 1.36 -30.14 13.71
CA GLU A 384 1.21 -31.53 14.17
C GLU A 384 1.98 -32.53 13.29
N LYS A 385 2.03 -32.32 11.96
CA LYS A 385 2.77 -33.23 11.06
C LYS A 385 4.26 -32.87 10.96
N MET A 386 4.60 -31.59 10.88
CA MET A 386 5.99 -31.13 10.71
C MET A 386 6.69 -30.72 12.02
N GLY A 387 5.95 -30.53 13.11
CA GLY A 387 6.53 -30.17 14.40
C GLY A 387 7.03 -28.72 14.47
N LEU A 388 6.48 -27.82 13.66
CA LEU A 388 6.76 -26.38 13.77
C LEU A 388 6.08 -25.82 15.02
N ASP A 389 6.69 -24.81 15.63
CA ASP A 389 6.03 -24.07 16.70
C ASP A 389 4.94 -23.12 16.15
N ASP A 390 4.18 -22.51 17.06
CA ASP A 390 3.05 -21.66 16.71
C ASP A 390 3.47 -20.42 15.90
N ALA A 391 4.60 -19.81 16.25
CA ALA A 391 5.08 -18.60 15.58
C ALA A 391 5.67 -18.93 14.21
N GLU A 392 6.48 -19.99 14.11
CA GLU A 392 7.10 -20.44 12.86
C GLU A 392 6.02 -20.92 11.87
N SER A 393 5.03 -21.69 12.33
CA SER A 393 3.92 -22.13 11.48
C SER A 393 3.08 -20.95 10.98
N ALA A 394 2.75 -19.98 11.86
CA ALA A 394 2.00 -18.79 11.48
C ALA A 394 2.79 -17.91 10.51
N ARG A 395 4.10 -17.75 10.70
CA ARG A 395 4.97 -17.02 9.76
C ARG A 395 4.90 -17.60 8.35
N PHE A 396 4.98 -18.92 8.21
CA PHE A 396 4.80 -19.57 6.90
C PHE A 396 3.38 -19.43 6.36
N GLY A 397 2.38 -19.44 7.24
CA GLY A 397 1.01 -19.05 6.90
C GLY A 397 0.94 -17.67 6.26
N VAL A 398 1.57 -16.65 6.85
CA VAL A 398 1.52 -15.26 6.34
C VAL A 398 2.16 -15.18 4.97
N GLN A 399 3.30 -15.85 4.80
CA GLN A 399 3.98 -15.89 3.51
C GLN A 399 3.09 -16.51 2.42
N LEU A 400 2.39 -17.60 2.74
CA LEU A 400 1.46 -18.24 1.80
C LEU A 400 0.21 -17.39 1.55
N GLU A 401 -0.35 -16.75 2.58
CA GLU A 401 -1.47 -15.80 2.45
C GLU A 401 -1.14 -14.67 1.48
N ASN A 402 0.05 -14.08 1.64
CA ASN A 402 0.51 -12.99 0.77
C ASN A 402 0.65 -13.44 -0.68
N ILE A 403 1.27 -14.60 -0.94
CA ILE A 403 1.40 -15.14 -2.30
C ILE A 403 0.01 -15.38 -2.92
N LEU A 404 -0.92 -15.98 -2.17
CA LEU A 404 -2.28 -16.25 -2.65
C LEU A 404 -3.05 -14.96 -2.95
N ALA A 405 -2.97 -13.97 -2.06
CA ALA A 405 -3.58 -12.66 -2.26
C ALA A 405 -3.03 -11.96 -3.51
N GLU A 406 -1.71 -12.00 -3.74
CA GLU A 406 -1.06 -11.48 -4.95
C GLU A 406 -1.54 -12.16 -6.23
N LYS A 407 -2.01 -13.42 -6.13
CA LYS A 407 -2.54 -14.21 -7.24
C LYS A 407 -4.05 -14.08 -7.42
N GLY A 408 -4.68 -13.16 -6.68
CA GLY A 408 -6.10 -12.85 -6.79
C GLY A 408 -7.00 -13.62 -5.84
N HIS A 409 -6.44 -14.42 -4.92
CA HIS A 409 -7.20 -15.14 -3.90
C HIS A 409 -7.37 -14.29 -2.63
N ALA A 410 -7.97 -13.12 -2.75
CA ALA A 410 -8.21 -12.24 -1.60
C ALA A 410 -9.13 -12.88 -0.54
N GLU A 411 -9.93 -13.88 -0.92
CA GLU A 411 -10.81 -14.63 -0.03
C GLU A 411 -10.08 -15.44 1.05
N VAL A 412 -8.76 -15.64 0.95
CA VAL A 412 -7.96 -16.28 2.01
C VAL A 412 -7.37 -15.30 3.03
N GLN A 413 -7.51 -13.99 2.81
CA GLN A 413 -6.96 -12.97 3.70
C GLN A 413 -7.54 -13.06 5.11
N GLY A 414 -6.70 -12.83 6.11
CA GLY A 414 -7.07 -12.91 7.52
C GLY A 414 -7.11 -14.33 8.07
N MET A 415 -6.57 -15.34 7.36
CA MET A 415 -6.38 -16.66 7.97
C MET A 415 -5.29 -16.65 9.03
N VAL A 416 -4.37 -15.70 8.93
CA VAL A 416 -3.24 -15.51 9.84
C VAL A 416 -2.90 -14.04 9.99
N TYR A 417 -2.43 -13.66 11.17
CA TYR A 417 -1.96 -12.33 11.49
C TYR A 417 -0.44 -12.31 11.59
N GLY A 418 0.19 -11.31 10.97
CA GLY A 418 1.61 -11.02 11.11
C GLY A 418 1.85 -9.55 11.40
N ASP A 419 2.39 -9.25 12.57
CA ASP A 419 2.88 -7.92 12.90
C ASP A 419 4.38 -7.85 12.63
N LEU A 420 4.73 -7.27 11.48
CA LEU A 420 6.11 -7.06 11.09
C LEU A 420 6.87 -6.15 12.06
N ALA A 421 6.22 -5.24 12.78
CA ALA A 421 6.91 -4.34 13.71
C ALA A 421 7.35 -5.06 15.01
N SER A 422 6.53 -6.00 15.48
CA SER A 422 6.84 -6.78 16.68
C SER A 422 7.41 -8.17 16.41
N GLY A 423 7.46 -8.62 15.16
CA GLY A 423 7.89 -9.97 14.77
C GLY A 423 6.90 -11.07 15.20
N LYS A 424 5.66 -10.70 15.57
CA LYS A 424 4.68 -11.64 16.09
C LYS A 424 3.80 -12.18 14.98
N TYR A 425 3.70 -13.50 14.93
CA TYR A 425 2.85 -14.22 13.99
C TYR A 425 1.88 -15.09 14.78
N ALA A 426 0.60 -15.03 14.43
CA ALA A 426 -0.44 -15.82 15.08
C ALA A 426 -1.51 -16.23 14.08
N TRP A 427 -1.91 -17.50 14.11
CA TRP A 427 -3.07 -17.95 13.38
C TRP A 427 -4.33 -17.31 13.94
N GLN A 428 -5.26 -16.91 13.07
CA GLN A 428 -6.53 -16.39 13.54
C GLN A 428 -7.39 -17.54 14.08
N GLU A 429 -8.00 -17.33 15.25
CA GLU A 429 -8.84 -18.35 15.87
C GLU A 429 -10.07 -18.60 15.02
N VAL A 430 -10.27 -19.86 14.65
CA VAL A 430 -11.41 -20.28 13.84
C VAL A 430 -12.55 -20.70 14.76
N LYS A 431 -13.68 -19.99 14.68
CA LYS A 431 -14.87 -20.29 15.47
C LYS A 431 -15.72 -21.33 14.75
N ASP A 432 -16.14 -22.37 15.47
CA ASP A 432 -17.14 -23.32 15.00
C ASP A 432 -18.54 -22.79 15.32
N GLU A 433 -19.23 -22.27 14.31
CA GLU A 433 -20.62 -21.81 14.43
C GLU A 433 -21.63 -22.98 14.43
N GLY A 434 -21.13 -24.22 14.43
CA GLY A 434 -21.89 -25.46 14.39
C GLY A 434 -22.31 -25.89 12.99
N VAL A 435 -22.30 -24.99 12.01
CA VAL A 435 -22.63 -25.29 10.60
C VAL A 435 -21.45 -25.00 9.67
N ARG A 436 -20.65 -23.99 10.01
CA ARG A 436 -19.48 -23.57 9.24
C ARG A 436 -18.40 -23.09 10.19
N LEU A 437 -17.18 -23.12 9.69
CA LEU A 437 -16.07 -22.41 10.32
C LEU A 437 -16.09 -20.95 9.88
N SER A 438 -15.92 -20.05 10.83
CA SER A 438 -15.73 -18.63 10.56
C SER A 438 -14.45 -18.13 11.20
N ILE A 439 -13.77 -17.25 10.48
CA ILE A 439 -12.76 -16.38 11.05
C ILE A 439 -13.53 -15.14 11.52
N PRO A 440 -13.44 -14.73 12.80
CA PRO A 440 -14.15 -13.55 13.26
C PRO A 440 -13.75 -12.36 12.40
N GLU A 441 -14.71 -11.65 11.82
CA GLU A 441 -14.43 -10.38 11.14
C GLU A 441 -13.66 -9.52 12.15
N GLN A 442 -12.44 -9.14 11.80
CA GLN A 442 -11.68 -8.22 12.63
C GLN A 442 -12.55 -6.97 12.76
N GLY A 443 -13.00 -6.68 13.99
CA GLY A 443 -13.89 -5.56 14.27
C GLY A 443 -13.26 -4.31 13.68
N LYS A 444 -13.92 -3.75 12.67
CA LYS A 444 -13.48 -2.59 11.91
C LYS A 444 -13.28 -1.35 12.78
#